data_AF-A0AAV1RG68-F1
#
_entry.id   AF-A0AAV1RG68-F1
#
_cell.length_a   1.000
_cell.length_b   1.000
_cell.length_c   1.000
_cell.angle_alpha   90.00
_cell.angle_beta   90.00
_cell.angle_gamma   90.00
#
_symmetry.space_group_name_H-M   'P 1'
#
loop_
_entity.id
_entity.type
_entity.pdbx_description
1 polymer ?
#
loop_
_entity_poly.entity_id
_entity_poly.type
_entity_poly.pdbx_seq_one_letter_code
_entity_poly.pdbx_strand_id
1 'polypeptide(L)'
;MGACRREGSESGRERCLLLIKDEVDMAGTRLRTAGWLVVCLELKETFLLVWKREKAKQIKKEKDKRPPTLNPFPSLFSLPPLLYLKTRFVRQKPKTHSFINQTVRSNSFLESQKKGMAGEDIDLSSLTLQVGETQEMWKQEMERRQSQVDVLQVKLMEVKACVQGSEEDAKKDLEVLWQRVKTITTLLTYLKSKARVMAVPELAHTSCGIKILEGVGLVDRNGTPLSSWSKNVDLSSFSPDEETCIRLRKLRGSHDEQDEAYIGELLESVQMVSDVMEGLVKRVIMAESETELEKDKVTLSQEEIRRKAIQIENMSSKLEEMELFALGTNGILNEMRQRVEDLVEETSRQRQRAAENEQELCRVKRDFESLKSYVSSLISVRETLLSSERQFQTIERLFERLVAKTTQLEGEKVQKETEVQKLMEENVRLSALLDKKEAQLLAMNEQCKVMALNASNI
;
A
#
# COMPACT_ATOMS: atom_id res chain seq x y z
N MET A 1 -16.07 -82.06 62.62
CA MET A 1 -15.01 -82.47 61.65
C MET A 1 -15.57 -82.25 60.26
N GLY A 2 -15.04 -81.51 59.29
CA GLY A 2 -13.95 -80.53 59.09
C GLY A 2 -14.36 -79.78 57.80
N ALA A 3 -14.11 -78.49 57.55
CA ALA A 3 -12.88 -77.71 57.46
C ALA A 3 -12.83 -77.05 56.05
N CYS A 4 -12.83 -75.71 56.04
CA CYS A 4 -12.35 -74.79 54.98
C CYS A 4 -13.13 -74.75 53.63
N ARG A 5 -13.35 -73.61 52.96
CA ARG A 5 -12.60 -72.34 52.95
C ARG A 5 -13.51 -71.18 52.46
N ARG A 6 -13.45 -70.03 53.14
CA ARG A 6 -14.02 -68.74 52.72
C ARG A 6 -12.96 -68.01 51.90
N GLU A 7 -13.22 -67.75 50.62
CA GLU A 7 -12.48 -66.79 49.82
C GLU A 7 -13.52 -66.01 48.99
N GLY A 8 -13.54 -64.67 49.09
CA GLY A 8 -14.39 -63.86 48.22
C GLY A 8 -15.10 -62.64 48.83
N SER A 9 -14.54 -61.95 49.84
CA SER A 9 -15.17 -60.69 50.31
C SER A 9 -14.26 -59.46 50.43
N GLU A 10 -12.94 -59.59 50.21
CA GLU A 10 -12.02 -58.43 50.24
C GLU A 10 -11.83 -57.77 48.86
N SER A 11 -11.82 -58.55 47.78
CA SER A 11 -11.64 -58.04 46.40
C SER A 11 -12.81 -57.15 45.89
N GLY A 12 -14.00 -57.27 46.49
CA GLY A 12 -15.14 -56.40 46.17
C GLY A 12 -15.10 -55.05 46.89
N ARG A 13 -14.54 -55.01 48.11
CA ARG A 13 -14.40 -53.78 48.90
C ARG A 13 -13.26 -52.91 48.39
N GLU A 14 -12.14 -53.50 47.98
CA GLU A 14 -11.04 -52.76 47.35
C GLU A 14 -11.45 -52.14 45.99
N ARG A 15 -12.26 -52.84 45.19
CA ARG A 15 -12.80 -52.28 43.94
C ARG A 15 -13.78 -51.13 44.17
N CYS A 16 -14.63 -51.22 45.19
CA CYS A 16 -15.53 -50.10 45.53
C CYS A 16 -14.76 -48.88 46.07
N LEU A 17 -13.70 -49.09 46.85
CA LEU A 17 -12.86 -48.00 47.36
C LEU A 17 -12.05 -47.32 46.25
N LEU A 18 -11.57 -48.07 45.25
CA LEU A 18 -10.93 -47.52 44.07
C LEU A 18 -11.90 -46.68 43.22
N LEU A 19 -13.13 -47.18 43.00
CA LEU A 19 -14.15 -46.43 42.26
C LEU A 19 -14.57 -45.14 42.97
N ILE A 20 -14.72 -45.16 44.30
CA ILE A 20 -15.04 -43.96 45.08
C ILE A 20 -13.86 -42.97 45.06
N LYS A 21 -12.62 -43.45 45.09
CA LYS A 21 -11.42 -42.61 45.02
C LYS A 21 -11.29 -41.95 43.64
N ASP A 22 -11.55 -42.71 42.58
CA ASP A 22 -11.58 -42.19 41.21
C ASP A 22 -12.72 -41.17 41.04
N GLU A 23 -13.91 -41.39 41.61
CA GLU A 23 -15.02 -40.42 41.58
C GLU A 23 -14.70 -39.13 42.35
N VAL A 24 -14.04 -39.23 43.51
CA VAL A 24 -13.64 -38.06 44.31
C VAL A 24 -12.53 -37.27 43.62
N ASP A 25 -11.57 -37.93 42.97
CA ASP A 25 -10.53 -37.27 42.18
C ASP A 25 -11.10 -36.65 40.88
N MET A 26 -12.09 -37.29 40.25
CA MET A 26 -12.84 -36.72 39.12
C MET A 26 -13.69 -35.51 39.55
N ALA A 27 -14.32 -35.57 40.73
CA ALA A 27 -15.08 -34.46 41.28
C ALA A 27 -14.17 -33.29 41.67
N GLY A 28 -12.99 -33.56 42.25
CA GLY A 28 -12.00 -32.55 42.60
C GLY A 28 -11.34 -31.90 41.37
N THR A 29 -11.15 -32.64 40.28
CA THR A 29 -10.71 -32.06 38.99
C THR A 29 -11.81 -31.24 38.33
N ARG A 30 -13.08 -31.68 38.38
CA ARG A 30 -14.24 -30.90 37.89
C ARG A 30 -14.49 -29.62 38.68
N LEU A 31 -14.33 -29.64 40.00
CA LEU A 31 -14.44 -28.45 40.85
C LEU A 31 -13.30 -27.47 40.60
N ARG A 32 -12.07 -27.98 40.36
CA ARG A 32 -10.95 -27.12 39.94
C ARG A 32 -11.21 -26.50 38.58
N THR A 33 -11.60 -27.27 37.56
CA THR A 33 -11.90 -26.70 36.22
C THR A 33 -13.09 -25.73 36.26
N ALA A 34 -14.12 -25.98 37.07
CA ALA A 34 -15.21 -25.04 37.30
C ALA A 34 -14.71 -23.74 37.98
N GLY A 35 -13.84 -23.83 38.99
CA GLY A 35 -13.22 -22.67 39.62
C GLY A 35 -12.36 -21.85 38.64
N TRP A 36 -11.57 -22.52 37.79
CA TRP A 36 -10.81 -21.87 36.73
C TRP A 36 -11.73 -21.19 35.70
N LEU A 37 -12.86 -21.80 35.33
CA LEU A 37 -13.83 -21.20 34.42
C LEU A 37 -14.49 -19.94 35.01
N VAL A 38 -14.82 -19.94 36.30
CA VAL A 38 -15.36 -18.76 37.01
C VAL A 38 -14.33 -17.63 37.04
N VAL A 39 -13.08 -17.92 37.39
CA VAL A 39 -11.99 -16.93 37.39
C VAL A 39 -11.72 -16.40 35.98
N CYS A 40 -11.74 -17.26 34.95
CA CYS A 40 -11.61 -16.84 33.56
C CYS A 40 -12.76 -15.95 33.09
N LEU A 41 -14.00 -16.20 33.55
CA LEU A 41 -15.15 -15.35 33.23
C LEU A 41 -15.07 -13.98 33.92
N GLU A 42 -14.68 -13.92 35.19
CA GLU A 42 -14.47 -12.66 35.90
C GLU A 42 -13.31 -11.82 35.32
N LEU A 43 -12.21 -12.48 34.94
CA LEU A 43 -11.09 -11.83 34.24
C LEU A 43 -11.53 -11.31 32.86
N LYS A 44 -12.39 -12.04 32.15
CA LYS A 44 -12.91 -11.60 30.85
C LYS A 44 -13.82 -10.37 30.98
N GLU A 45 -14.69 -10.31 31.98
CA GLU A 45 -15.56 -9.15 32.21
C GLU A 45 -14.78 -7.90 32.65
N THR A 46 -13.83 -8.06 33.56
CA THR A 46 -12.97 -6.96 34.01
C THR A 46 -12.10 -6.44 32.86
N PHE A 47 -11.56 -7.31 32.02
CA PHE A 47 -10.81 -6.91 30.83
C PHE A 47 -11.69 -6.18 29.80
N LEU A 48 -12.93 -6.64 29.59
CA LEU A 48 -13.88 -5.98 28.70
C LEU A 48 -14.25 -4.57 29.17
N LEU A 49 -14.40 -4.37 30.49
CA LEU A 49 -14.67 -3.07 31.10
C LEU A 49 -13.50 -2.11 30.96
N VAL A 50 -12.27 -2.58 31.21
CA VAL A 50 -11.04 -1.79 31.03
C VAL A 50 -10.89 -1.39 29.56
N TRP A 51 -11.08 -2.33 28.63
CA TRP A 51 -11.01 -2.07 27.20
C TRP A 51 -12.05 -1.05 26.73
N LYS A 52 -13.31 -1.16 27.17
CA LYS A 52 -14.36 -0.18 26.86
C LYS A 52 -14.00 1.21 27.38
N ARG A 53 -13.45 1.30 28.60
CA ARG A 53 -13.03 2.57 29.21
C ARG A 53 -11.89 3.23 28.43
N GLU A 54 -10.92 2.45 27.99
CA GLU A 54 -9.77 2.97 27.25
C GLU A 54 -10.13 3.37 25.82
N LYS A 55 -11.01 2.61 25.16
CA LYS A 55 -11.56 2.98 23.84
C LYS A 55 -12.39 4.27 23.90
N ALA A 56 -13.13 4.50 24.99
CA ALA A 56 -13.87 5.75 25.20
C ALA A 56 -12.93 6.97 25.37
N LYS A 57 -11.77 6.80 26.04
CA LYS A 57 -10.76 7.86 26.17
C LYS A 57 -10.11 8.19 24.83
N GLN A 58 -9.79 7.19 24.01
CA GLN A 58 -9.26 7.36 22.65
C GLN A 58 -10.24 8.17 21.78
N ILE A 59 -11.52 7.77 21.74
CA ILE A 59 -12.56 8.47 20.98
C ILE A 59 -12.73 9.93 21.45
N LYS A 60 -12.63 10.19 22.76
CA LYS A 60 -12.72 11.56 23.30
C LYS A 60 -11.51 12.40 22.88
N LYS A 61 -10.30 11.85 22.97
CA LYS A 61 -9.05 12.51 22.56
C LYS A 61 -9.02 12.82 21.06
N GLU A 62 -9.69 12.01 20.25
CA GLU A 62 -9.78 12.20 18.80
C GLU A 62 -10.89 13.18 18.39
N LYS A 63 -11.94 13.34 19.21
CA LYS A 63 -12.91 14.43 19.07
C LYS A 63 -12.34 15.79 19.45
N ASP A 64 -11.52 15.85 20.51
CA ASP A 64 -10.91 17.10 20.97
C ASP A 64 -9.77 17.59 20.04
N LYS A 65 -9.30 16.76 19.10
CA LYS A 65 -8.29 17.12 18.09
C LYS A 65 -8.87 17.62 16.76
N ARG A 66 -10.20 17.59 16.55
CA ARG A 66 -10.80 18.18 15.34
C ARG A 66 -11.00 19.68 15.54
N PRO A 67 -10.41 20.54 14.67
CA PRO A 67 -10.76 21.96 14.66
C PRO A 67 -12.23 22.13 14.22
N PRO A 68 -12.91 23.20 14.67
CA PRO A 68 -14.30 23.45 14.30
C PRO A 68 -14.39 23.72 12.79
N THR A 69 -15.23 22.96 12.10
CA THR A 69 -15.59 23.17 10.70
C THR A 69 -16.30 24.51 10.54
N LEU A 70 -15.63 25.46 9.88
CA LEU A 70 -16.23 26.64 9.28
C LEU A 70 -16.84 26.27 7.92
N ASN A 71 -18.15 26.45 7.80
CA ASN A 71 -18.87 26.52 6.52
C ASN A 71 -18.68 27.92 5.87
N PRO A 72 -19.34 28.22 4.75
CA PRO A 72 -18.87 28.11 3.37
C PRO A 72 -18.54 29.50 2.75
N PHE A 73 -17.98 29.48 1.54
CA PHE A 73 -17.60 30.61 0.67
C PHE A 73 -18.41 31.92 0.77
N PRO A 74 -17.77 33.05 0.39
CA PRO A 74 -18.27 33.72 -0.81
C PRO A 74 -17.17 34.12 -1.83
N SER A 75 -17.62 34.12 -3.09
CA SER A 75 -17.00 34.65 -4.31
C SER A 75 -16.66 36.14 -4.26
N LEU A 76 -15.62 36.58 -4.98
CA LEU A 76 -15.65 37.73 -5.91
C LEU A 76 -14.27 37.96 -6.60
N PHE A 77 -14.29 37.91 -7.94
CA PHE A 77 -13.60 38.75 -8.94
C PHE A 77 -12.27 39.46 -8.61
N SER A 78 -11.24 39.24 -9.45
CA SER A 78 -10.70 40.27 -10.37
C SER A 78 -9.60 39.70 -11.30
N LEU A 79 -9.85 39.75 -12.60
CA LEU A 79 -8.87 39.81 -13.72
C LEU A 79 -8.63 41.31 -14.06
N PRO A 80 -7.81 41.77 -15.04
CA PRO A 80 -6.72 41.19 -15.87
C PRO A 80 -5.49 42.18 -15.91
N PRO A 81 -4.61 42.34 -16.95
CA PRO A 81 -4.43 41.62 -18.24
C PRO A 81 -2.98 41.35 -18.74
N LEU A 82 -2.93 40.41 -19.72
CA LEU A 82 -2.14 40.36 -20.97
C LEU A 82 -0.62 40.65 -20.97
N LEU A 83 0.17 39.75 -21.57
CA LEU A 83 1.13 40.12 -22.62
C LEU A 83 1.59 38.91 -23.47
N TYR A 84 1.82 39.25 -24.74
CA TYR A 84 1.97 38.43 -25.95
C TYR A 84 3.25 37.57 -26.04
N LEU A 85 3.11 36.36 -26.60
CA LEU A 85 4.17 35.57 -27.22
C LEU A 85 4.42 36.04 -28.67
N LYS A 86 5.68 36.28 -29.04
CA LYS A 86 6.13 36.51 -30.42
C LYS A 86 7.32 35.61 -30.72
N THR A 87 7.07 34.44 -31.28
CA THR A 87 8.10 33.55 -31.84
C THR A 87 8.32 33.87 -33.31
N ARG A 88 9.58 34.13 -33.65
CA ARG A 88 10.10 34.30 -35.02
C ARG A 88 10.16 32.93 -35.71
N PHE A 89 9.67 32.86 -36.95
CA PHE A 89 10.05 31.80 -37.87
C PHE A 89 10.79 32.39 -39.08
N VAL A 90 11.93 31.79 -39.36
CA VAL A 90 12.87 32.08 -40.45
C VAL A 90 12.29 31.54 -41.76
N ARG A 91 12.33 32.32 -42.84
CA ARG A 91 12.22 31.78 -44.20
C ARG A 91 13.12 32.51 -45.18
N GLN A 92 14.02 31.73 -45.77
CA GLN A 92 14.97 32.08 -46.82
C GLN A 92 14.26 32.53 -48.11
N LYS A 93 14.89 33.48 -48.82
CA LYS A 93 14.56 33.87 -50.19
C LYS A 93 15.38 33.05 -51.19
N PRO A 94 14.85 32.71 -52.37
CA PRO A 94 15.65 32.43 -53.55
C PRO A 94 15.80 33.67 -54.45
N LYS A 95 16.93 33.73 -55.17
CA LYS A 95 17.25 34.70 -56.24
C LYS A 95 17.15 33.99 -57.60
N THR A 96 16.53 34.63 -58.58
CA THR A 96 16.70 34.40 -60.03
C THR A 96 16.42 35.74 -60.74
N HIS A 97 17.45 36.37 -61.33
CA HIS A 97 17.84 36.43 -62.76
C HIS A 97 17.05 37.43 -63.62
N SER A 98 17.76 38.40 -64.23
CA SER A 98 17.49 38.87 -65.60
C SER A 98 18.65 39.68 -66.17
N PHE A 99 19.13 39.25 -67.34
CA PHE A 99 20.11 39.90 -68.22
C PHE A 99 19.37 40.73 -69.29
N ILE A 100 19.88 41.95 -69.53
CA ILE A 100 20.16 42.67 -70.79
C ILE A 100 19.25 42.49 -72.03
N ASN A 101 18.71 43.60 -72.56
CA ASN A 101 19.02 44.11 -73.91
C ASN A 101 18.34 45.46 -74.20
N GLN A 102 19.11 46.41 -74.74
CA GLN A 102 18.65 47.70 -75.26
C GLN A 102 19.25 47.89 -76.66
N THR A 103 18.38 48.14 -77.63
CA THR A 103 18.67 48.15 -79.08
C THR A 103 18.94 49.57 -79.61
N VAL A 104 19.81 49.61 -80.62
CA VAL A 104 20.39 50.72 -81.38
C VAL A 104 19.39 51.48 -82.30
N ARG A 105 19.64 52.78 -82.48
CA ARG A 105 19.20 53.71 -83.55
C ARG A 105 20.43 54.57 -83.88
N SER A 106 20.79 55.04 -85.07
CA SER A 106 20.27 55.04 -86.45
C SER A 106 21.48 55.40 -87.35
N ASN A 107 21.49 54.97 -88.62
CA ASN A 107 22.39 55.51 -89.65
C ASN A 107 21.56 56.24 -90.72
N SER A 108 22.06 57.39 -91.19
CA SER A 108 21.53 58.18 -92.28
C SER A 108 22.42 58.10 -93.53
N PHE A 109 21.73 58.15 -94.66
CA PHE A 109 22.13 57.93 -96.04
C PHE A 109 22.77 59.18 -96.68
N LEU A 110 23.67 58.98 -97.65
CA LEU A 110 24.29 59.98 -98.53
C LEU A 110 23.68 59.86 -99.94
N GLU A 111 23.47 60.99 -100.62
CA GLU A 111 23.31 61.00 -102.07
C GLU A 111 24.11 62.14 -102.72
N SER A 112 24.44 61.90 -103.99
CA SER A 112 25.58 62.39 -104.77
C SER A 112 25.28 63.64 -105.60
N GLN A 113 26.33 64.30 -106.12
CA GLN A 113 26.24 64.98 -107.43
C GLN A 113 27.60 65.09 -108.14
N LYS A 114 27.59 65.04 -109.47
CA LYS A 114 28.74 64.82 -110.36
C LYS A 114 28.64 65.71 -111.62
N LYS A 115 29.77 66.40 -111.94
CA LYS A 115 30.31 66.88 -113.25
C LYS A 115 29.47 67.86 -114.11
N GLY A 116 30.02 68.74 -114.96
CA GLY A 116 31.39 69.03 -115.42
C GLY A 116 31.38 69.91 -116.70
N MET A 117 32.44 70.69 -116.91
CA MET A 117 32.90 71.47 -118.11
C MET A 117 32.94 70.66 -119.43
N ALA A 118 33.15 71.14 -120.67
CA ALA A 118 33.41 72.41 -121.41
C ALA A 118 33.06 72.11 -122.90
N GLY A 119 32.84 73.08 -123.81
CA GLY A 119 33.89 73.68 -124.65
C GLY A 119 33.85 73.20 -126.13
N GLU A 120 33.46 74.12 -127.02
CA GLU A 120 33.89 74.35 -128.43
C GLU A 120 33.73 73.28 -129.55
N ASP A 121 32.78 73.57 -130.45
CA ASP A 121 32.87 73.87 -131.89
C ASP A 121 33.31 72.84 -132.98
N ILE A 122 32.53 72.88 -134.08
CA ILE A 122 32.80 72.44 -135.49
C ILE A 122 32.60 70.94 -135.84
N ASP A 123 31.43 70.56 -136.40
CA ASP A 123 31.19 70.46 -137.87
C ASP A 123 29.78 69.84 -138.13
N LEU A 124 28.83 70.68 -138.55
CA LEU A 124 27.40 70.38 -138.69
C LEU A 124 27.08 69.75 -140.05
N SER A 125 27.07 68.42 -140.16
CA SER A 125 26.30 67.73 -141.22
C SER A 125 26.23 66.20 -141.11
N SER A 126 27.02 65.56 -140.24
CA SER A 126 27.01 64.10 -140.01
C SER A 126 26.17 63.63 -138.81
N LEU A 127 25.76 64.55 -137.92
CA LEU A 127 25.12 64.24 -136.63
C LEU A 127 23.58 64.06 -136.66
N THR A 128 22.89 64.34 -137.78
CA THR A 128 21.42 64.33 -137.82
C THR A 128 20.78 62.94 -138.01
N LEU A 129 21.52 61.93 -138.52
CA LEU A 129 20.99 60.56 -138.68
C LEU A 129 21.22 59.67 -137.45
N GLN A 130 22.30 59.88 -136.69
CA GLN A 130 22.63 59.07 -135.50
C GLN A 130 21.82 59.50 -134.25
N VAL A 131 21.40 60.76 -134.19
CA VAL A 131 20.56 61.33 -133.11
C VAL A 131 19.12 60.80 -133.17
N GLY A 132 18.59 60.47 -134.36
CA GLY A 132 17.25 59.89 -134.52
C GLY A 132 17.11 58.49 -133.89
N GLU A 133 18.05 57.59 -134.18
CA GLU A 133 18.03 56.22 -133.63
C GLU A 133 18.28 56.18 -132.12
N THR A 134 19.15 57.07 -131.59
CA THR A 134 19.37 57.16 -130.13
C THR A 134 18.16 57.77 -129.41
N GLN A 135 17.46 58.72 -130.03
CA GLN A 135 16.28 59.35 -129.43
C GLN A 135 15.08 58.40 -129.37
N GLU A 136 14.86 57.57 -130.40
CA GLU A 136 13.81 56.54 -130.40
C GLU A 136 14.09 55.42 -129.38
N MET A 137 15.35 54.98 -129.27
CA MET A 137 15.79 53.98 -128.28
C MET A 137 15.65 54.49 -126.84
N TRP A 138 16.03 55.75 -126.58
CA TRP A 138 15.83 56.38 -125.27
C TRP A 138 14.35 56.53 -124.93
N LYS A 139 13.48 56.80 -125.92
CA LYS A 139 12.04 56.88 -125.71
C LYS A 139 11.45 55.51 -125.35
N GLN A 140 11.82 54.45 -126.07
CA GLN A 140 11.38 53.08 -125.76
C GLN A 140 11.93 52.58 -124.41
N GLU A 141 13.17 52.91 -124.06
CA GLU A 141 13.76 52.56 -122.75
C GLU A 141 13.11 53.34 -121.60
N MET A 142 12.80 54.63 -121.80
CA MET A 142 12.04 55.43 -120.81
C MET A 142 10.62 54.89 -120.64
N GLU A 143 9.96 54.48 -121.72
CA GLU A 143 8.61 53.88 -121.68
C GLU A 143 8.63 52.48 -121.05
N ARG A 144 9.66 51.68 -121.32
CA ARG A 144 9.90 50.39 -120.66
C ARG A 144 10.19 50.57 -119.17
N ARG A 145 11.03 51.54 -118.78
CA ARG A 145 11.30 51.85 -117.38
C ARG A 145 10.08 52.42 -116.69
N GLN A 146 9.30 53.26 -117.36
CA GLN A 146 8.04 53.75 -116.84
C GLN A 146 7.06 52.59 -116.61
N SER A 147 6.91 51.66 -117.56
CA SER A 147 6.08 50.46 -117.36
C SER A 147 6.56 49.56 -116.22
N GLN A 148 7.88 49.45 -116.00
CA GLN A 148 8.43 48.72 -114.85
C GLN A 148 8.18 49.46 -113.53
N VAL A 149 8.30 50.79 -113.53
CA VAL A 149 7.99 51.63 -112.36
C VAL A 149 6.51 51.53 -112.03
N ASP A 150 5.62 51.58 -113.03
CA ASP A 150 4.17 51.46 -112.84
C ASP A 150 3.80 50.06 -112.30
N VAL A 151 4.39 48.98 -112.82
CA VAL A 151 4.22 47.61 -112.29
C VAL A 151 4.75 47.49 -110.85
N LEU A 152 5.89 48.10 -110.56
CA LEU A 152 6.46 48.12 -109.20
C LEU A 152 5.59 48.95 -108.24
N GLN A 153 4.98 50.04 -108.72
CA GLN A 153 4.09 50.89 -107.94
C GLN A 153 2.78 50.18 -107.59
N VAL A 154 2.22 49.39 -108.51
CA VAL A 154 1.07 48.51 -108.25
C VAL A 154 1.42 47.43 -107.23
N LYS A 155 2.55 46.72 -107.40
CA LYS A 155 3.00 45.72 -106.41
C LYS A 155 3.28 46.32 -105.03
N LEU A 156 3.81 47.54 -104.98
CA LEU A 156 4.04 48.26 -103.73
C LEU A 156 2.71 48.64 -103.06
N MET A 157 1.69 49.05 -103.82
CA MET A 157 0.34 49.28 -103.29
C MET A 157 -0.32 47.99 -102.77
N GLU A 158 -0.13 46.85 -103.46
CA GLU A 158 -0.65 45.55 -103.02
C GLU A 158 0.03 45.05 -101.74
N VAL A 159 1.37 45.11 -101.67
CA VAL A 159 2.12 44.79 -100.44
C VAL A 159 1.74 45.73 -99.30
N LYS A 160 1.55 47.01 -99.58
CA LYS A 160 1.09 47.98 -98.58
C LYS A 160 -0.30 47.63 -98.06
N ALA A 161 -1.23 47.22 -98.92
CA ALA A 161 -2.56 46.75 -98.52
C ALA A 161 -2.51 45.45 -97.70
N CYS A 162 -1.68 44.48 -98.10
CA CYS A 162 -1.45 43.24 -97.36
C CYS A 162 -0.83 43.47 -95.98
N VAL A 163 0.14 44.37 -95.88
CA VAL A 163 0.78 44.75 -94.60
C VAL A 163 -0.20 45.50 -93.71
N GLN A 164 -0.99 46.41 -94.27
CA GLN A 164 -1.94 47.21 -93.51
C GLN A 164 -3.10 46.35 -92.97
N GLY A 165 -3.62 45.40 -93.76
CA GLY A 165 -4.60 44.41 -93.29
C GLY A 165 -4.04 43.49 -92.19
N SER A 166 -2.81 42.99 -92.36
CA SER A 166 -2.12 42.15 -91.37
C SER A 166 -1.83 42.90 -90.06
N GLU A 167 -1.50 44.18 -90.14
CA GLU A 167 -1.26 45.04 -88.98
C GLU A 167 -2.54 45.32 -88.18
N GLU A 168 -3.68 45.52 -88.86
CA GLU A 168 -4.98 45.72 -88.22
C GLU A 168 -5.44 44.46 -87.45
N ASP A 169 -5.24 43.27 -88.02
CA ASP A 169 -5.63 42.01 -87.38
C ASP A 169 -4.69 41.64 -86.22
N ALA A 170 -3.37 41.86 -86.35
CA ALA A 170 -2.42 41.69 -85.25
C ALA A 170 -2.72 42.64 -84.06
N LYS A 171 -3.22 43.85 -84.32
CA LYS A 171 -3.64 44.80 -83.27
C LYS A 171 -4.88 44.32 -82.52
N LYS A 172 -5.87 43.73 -83.21
CA LYS A 172 -7.07 43.17 -82.57
C LYS A 172 -6.71 41.97 -81.69
N ASP A 173 -5.85 41.08 -82.19
CA ASP A 173 -5.36 39.92 -81.42
C ASP A 173 -4.59 40.36 -80.17
N LEU A 174 -3.76 41.39 -80.29
CA LEU A 174 -3.03 41.97 -79.16
C LEU A 174 -3.97 42.59 -78.12
N GLU A 175 -5.03 43.28 -78.54
CA GLU A 175 -6.04 43.86 -77.64
C GLU A 175 -6.83 42.76 -76.90
N VAL A 176 -7.26 41.70 -77.61
CA VAL A 176 -7.92 40.53 -76.98
C VAL A 176 -6.99 39.87 -75.96
N LEU A 177 -5.72 39.63 -76.32
CA LEU A 177 -4.74 39.04 -75.41
C LEU A 177 -4.50 39.93 -74.19
N TRP A 178 -4.45 41.24 -74.37
CA TRP A 178 -4.33 42.22 -73.29
C TRP A 178 -5.54 42.19 -72.34
N GLN A 179 -6.77 42.12 -72.87
CA GLN A 179 -7.98 42.00 -72.04
C GLN A 179 -8.04 40.65 -71.29
N ARG A 180 -7.61 39.55 -71.91
CA ARG A 180 -7.45 38.26 -71.23
C ARG A 180 -6.46 38.35 -70.07
N VAL A 181 -5.27 38.92 -70.31
CA VAL A 181 -4.25 39.12 -69.27
C VAL A 181 -4.79 39.99 -68.14
N LYS A 182 -5.53 41.05 -68.45
CA LYS A 182 -6.16 41.92 -67.46
C LYS A 182 -7.17 41.14 -66.60
N THR A 183 -8.02 40.34 -67.24
CA THR A 183 -9.01 39.48 -66.56
C THR A 183 -8.35 38.45 -65.66
N ILE A 184 -7.37 37.69 -66.18
CA ILE A 184 -6.58 36.73 -65.41
C ILE A 184 -5.92 37.40 -64.20
N THR A 185 -5.35 38.60 -64.38
CA THR A 185 -4.71 39.35 -63.29
C THR A 185 -5.70 39.72 -62.19
N THR A 186 -6.91 40.17 -62.55
CA THR A 186 -7.96 40.48 -61.55
C THR A 186 -8.41 39.22 -60.79
N LEU A 187 -8.61 38.10 -61.49
CA LEU A 187 -9.02 36.83 -60.88
C LEU A 187 -7.94 36.23 -59.97
N LEU A 188 -6.67 36.28 -60.39
CA LEU A 188 -5.54 35.88 -59.56
C LEU A 188 -5.41 36.77 -58.32
N THR A 189 -5.70 38.08 -58.45
CA THR A 189 -5.70 39.00 -57.32
C THR A 189 -6.83 38.68 -56.34
N TYR A 190 -8.01 38.30 -56.84
CA TYR A 190 -9.12 37.79 -56.03
C TYR A 190 -8.76 36.49 -55.29
N LEU A 191 -8.23 35.49 -55.99
CA LEU A 191 -7.79 34.24 -55.34
C LEU A 191 -6.73 34.51 -54.26
N LYS A 192 -5.79 35.42 -54.55
CA LYS A 192 -4.76 35.84 -53.60
C LYS A 192 -5.35 36.54 -52.37
N SER A 193 -6.37 37.38 -52.53
CA SER A 193 -7.02 38.03 -51.38
C SER A 193 -7.84 37.02 -50.58
N LYS A 194 -8.59 36.13 -51.24
CA LYS A 194 -9.35 35.04 -50.60
C LYS A 194 -8.42 34.10 -49.80
N ALA A 195 -7.27 33.72 -50.37
CA ALA A 195 -6.24 32.93 -49.68
C ALA A 195 -5.73 33.61 -48.41
N ARG A 196 -5.51 34.93 -48.44
CA ARG A 196 -5.03 35.70 -47.28
C ARG A 196 -6.06 35.77 -46.17
N VAL A 197 -7.33 35.98 -46.52
CA VAL A 197 -8.45 35.98 -45.56
C VAL A 197 -8.57 34.60 -44.91
N MET A 198 -8.48 33.54 -45.70
CA MET A 198 -8.54 32.15 -45.22
C MET A 198 -7.34 31.71 -44.38
N ALA A 199 -6.17 32.35 -44.54
CA ALA A 199 -4.99 32.05 -43.75
C ALA A 199 -5.03 32.61 -42.32
N VAL A 200 -5.97 33.51 -42.02
CA VAL A 200 -6.14 34.11 -40.70
C VAL A 200 -7.36 33.46 -40.03
N PRO A 201 -7.21 32.67 -38.95
CA PRO A 201 -8.30 31.89 -38.36
C PRO A 201 -9.58 32.69 -38.07
N GLU A 202 -9.46 33.87 -37.44
CA GLU A 202 -10.61 34.73 -37.10
C GLU A 202 -11.37 35.24 -38.34
N LEU A 203 -10.63 35.57 -39.41
CA LEU A 203 -11.21 36.00 -40.68
C LEU A 203 -11.74 34.82 -41.49
N ALA A 204 -11.12 33.66 -41.37
CA ALA A 204 -11.57 32.42 -41.98
C ALA A 204 -12.93 31.99 -41.40
N HIS A 205 -13.13 32.10 -40.09
CA HIS A 205 -14.40 31.80 -39.44
C HIS A 205 -15.52 32.68 -40.02
N THR A 206 -15.29 33.99 -40.12
CA THR A 206 -16.29 34.93 -40.66
C THR A 206 -16.50 34.77 -42.18
N SER A 207 -15.44 34.55 -42.95
CA SER A 207 -15.50 34.37 -44.40
C SER A 207 -16.18 33.07 -44.82
N CYS A 208 -15.92 31.98 -44.10
CA CYS A 208 -16.59 30.69 -44.27
C CYS A 208 -17.99 30.68 -43.61
N GLY A 209 -18.36 31.79 -42.95
CA GLY A 209 -19.57 31.99 -42.16
C GLY A 209 -19.83 30.94 -41.10
N ILE A 210 -18.76 30.46 -40.49
CA ILE A 210 -18.77 29.57 -39.35
C ILE A 210 -19.09 30.38 -38.10
N LYS A 211 -20.11 29.96 -37.36
CA LYS A 211 -20.53 30.56 -36.09
C LYS A 211 -20.50 29.51 -34.99
N ILE A 212 -20.19 29.94 -33.77
CA ILE A 212 -20.30 29.09 -32.58
C ILE A 212 -21.73 29.25 -32.06
N LEU A 213 -22.48 28.15 -32.04
CA LEU A 213 -23.82 28.07 -31.46
C LEU A 213 -23.76 27.28 -30.15
N GLU A 214 -24.25 27.89 -29.08
CA GLU A 214 -24.20 27.33 -27.74
C GLU A 214 -24.95 25.99 -27.67
N GLY A 215 -24.29 24.94 -27.18
CA GLY A 215 -24.82 23.57 -27.10
C GLY A 215 -24.70 22.71 -28.38
N VAL A 216 -24.53 23.31 -29.56
CA VAL A 216 -24.43 22.60 -30.86
C VAL A 216 -23.00 22.62 -31.42
N GLY A 217 -22.18 23.60 -31.05
CA GLY A 217 -20.79 23.73 -31.48
C GLY A 217 -20.62 24.66 -32.69
N LEU A 218 -19.63 24.39 -33.53
CA LEU A 218 -19.38 25.17 -34.75
C LEU A 218 -20.38 24.79 -35.85
N VAL A 219 -21.00 25.81 -36.45
CA VAL A 219 -22.11 25.69 -37.42
C VAL A 219 -21.82 26.54 -38.66
N ASP A 220 -22.14 26.04 -39.85
CA ASP A 220 -21.95 26.74 -41.14
C ASP A 220 -22.97 27.88 -41.37
N ARG A 221 -22.81 28.67 -42.45
CA ARG A 221 -23.73 29.76 -42.86
C ARG A 221 -25.20 29.34 -42.89
N ASN A 222 -25.46 28.08 -43.26
CA ASN A 222 -26.79 27.53 -43.44
C ASN A 222 -27.39 26.95 -42.14
N GLY A 223 -26.68 27.05 -41.01
CA GLY A 223 -27.13 26.46 -39.75
C GLY A 223 -26.79 24.97 -39.60
N THR A 224 -26.05 24.38 -40.55
CA THR A 224 -25.65 22.97 -40.51
C THR A 224 -24.47 22.75 -39.57
N PRO A 225 -24.55 21.83 -38.59
CA PRO A 225 -23.45 21.53 -37.70
C PRO A 225 -22.25 20.99 -38.48
N LEU A 226 -21.07 21.52 -38.23
CA LEU A 226 -19.84 21.06 -38.90
C LEU A 226 -19.52 19.59 -38.56
N SER A 227 -19.96 19.09 -37.40
CA SER A 227 -19.86 17.67 -37.02
C SER A 227 -20.61 16.70 -37.94
N SER A 228 -21.55 17.19 -38.75
CA SER A 228 -22.30 16.39 -39.72
C SER A 228 -21.62 16.26 -41.08
N TRP A 229 -20.51 16.99 -41.28
CA TRP A 229 -19.75 16.91 -42.53
C TRP A 229 -19.03 15.57 -42.65
N SER A 230 -19.32 14.89 -43.76
CA SER A 230 -18.64 13.66 -44.15
C SER A 230 -17.12 13.89 -44.21
N LYS A 231 -16.35 12.98 -43.60
CA LYS A 231 -14.88 12.92 -43.76
C LYS A 231 -14.44 12.66 -45.22
N ASN A 232 -15.37 12.23 -46.07
CA ASN A 232 -15.12 11.93 -47.47
C ASN A 232 -15.50 13.13 -48.36
N VAL A 233 -14.59 13.43 -49.29
CA VAL A 233 -14.66 14.54 -50.25
C VAL A 233 -15.75 14.25 -51.27
N ASP A 234 -16.95 14.77 -51.05
CA ASP A 234 -17.99 14.81 -52.09
C ASP A 234 -17.97 16.20 -52.73
N LEU A 235 -17.20 16.32 -53.81
CA LEU A 235 -17.05 17.58 -54.58
C LEU A 235 -18.34 17.94 -55.34
N SER A 236 -19.41 17.14 -55.24
CA SER A 236 -20.65 17.33 -56.01
C SER A 236 -21.62 18.35 -55.40
N SER A 237 -21.35 18.88 -54.19
CA SER A 237 -22.29 19.75 -53.46
C SER A 237 -21.98 21.25 -53.48
N PHE A 238 -20.98 21.70 -54.27
CA PHE A 238 -20.66 23.12 -54.37
C PHE A 238 -21.74 23.85 -55.18
N SER A 239 -22.79 24.30 -54.49
CA SER A 239 -23.75 25.25 -55.06
C SER A 239 -23.04 26.58 -55.29
N PRO A 240 -23.17 27.20 -56.48
CA PRO A 240 -22.52 28.47 -56.75
C PRO A 240 -22.99 29.54 -55.76
N ASP A 241 -22.05 30.30 -55.19
CA ASP A 241 -22.38 31.58 -54.56
C ASP A 241 -22.78 32.56 -55.69
N GLU A 242 -24.06 32.55 -56.03
CA GLU A 242 -24.66 33.33 -57.11
C GLU A 242 -24.30 34.82 -56.99
N GLU A 243 -24.13 35.33 -55.77
CA GLU A 243 -23.82 36.73 -55.51
C GLU A 243 -22.40 37.13 -55.97
N THR A 244 -21.40 36.25 -55.82
CA THR A 244 -20.03 36.50 -56.29
C THR A 244 -19.89 36.31 -57.80
N CYS A 245 -20.55 35.30 -58.38
CA CYS A 245 -20.58 35.06 -59.83
C CYS A 245 -21.26 36.20 -60.60
N ILE A 246 -22.35 36.78 -60.06
CA ILE A 246 -23.05 37.92 -60.67
C ILE A 246 -22.15 39.17 -60.68
N ARG A 247 -21.35 39.37 -59.63
CA ARG A 247 -20.46 40.54 -59.51
C ARG A 247 -19.27 40.49 -60.46
N LEU A 248 -18.74 39.29 -60.72
CA LEU A 248 -17.68 39.05 -61.72
C LEU A 248 -18.22 39.09 -63.15
N ARG A 249 -19.43 38.56 -63.40
CA ARG A 249 -20.07 38.58 -64.73
C ARG A 249 -20.50 39.98 -65.17
N LYS A 250 -20.78 40.90 -64.23
CA LYS A 250 -21.11 42.32 -64.50
C LYS A 250 -19.95 43.16 -65.06
N LEU A 251 -18.72 42.65 -65.08
CA LEU A 251 -17.55 43.35 -65.63
C LEU A 251 -17.37 43.11 -67.16
N ARG A 252 -18.38 42.57 -67.85
CA ARG A 252 -18.34 42.28 -69.30
C ARG A 252 -18.68 43.51 -70.14
N GLY A 253 -17.69 43.99 -70.91
CA GLY A 253 -17.94 44.73 -72.15
C GLY A 253 -18.24 43.77 -73.30
N SER A 254 -18.81 44.27 -74.39
CA SER A 254 -19.13 43.50 -75.60
C SER A 254 -17.85 42.90 -76.22
N HIS A 255 -17.62 41.61 -75.98
CA HIS A 255 -16.50 40.84 -76.51
C HIS A 255 -17.01 39.72 -77.43
N ASP A 256 -16.12 39.27 -78.31
CA ASP A 256 -16.30 38.19 -79.28
C ASP A 256 -16.64 36.84 -78.62
N GLU A 257 -17.41 35.98 -79.31
CA GLU A 257 -17.99 34.74 -78.76
C GLU A 257 -16.95 33.73 -78.24
N GLN A 258 -15.74 33.71 -78.83
CA GLN A 258 -14.65 32.84 -78.38
C GLN A 258 -14.00 33.30 -77.06
N ASP A 259 -13.99 34.61 -76.79
CA ASP A 259 -13.43 35.16 -75.55
C ASP A 259 -14.39 34.95 -74.37
N GLU A 260 -15.68 34.91 -74.67
CA GLU A 260 -16.73 34.61 -73.70
C GLU A 260 -16.60 33.22 -73.08
N ALA A 261 -16.34 32.19 -73.91
CA ALA A 261 -16.17 30.82 -73.46
C ALA A 261 -14.92 30.65 -72.57
N TYR A 262 -13.78 31.21 -73.01
CA TYR A 262 -12.52 31.16 -72.26
C TYR A 262 -12.62 31.82 -70.88
N ILE A 263 -13.24 33.00 -70.79
CA ILE A 263 -13.45 33.70 -69.52
C ILE A 263 -14.42 32.91 -68.63
N GLY A 264 -15.41 32.21 -69.22
CA GLY A 264 -16.33 31.31 -68.52
C GLY A 264 -15.61 30.15 -67.83
N GLU A 265 -14.77 29.41 -68.55
CA GLU A 265 -13.97 28.29 -68.01
C GLU A 265 -12.98 28.76 -66.93
N LEU A 266 -12.40 29.95 -67.11
CA LEU A 266 -11.49 30.53 -66.12
C LEU A 266 -12.21 30.92 -64.82
N LEU A 267 -13.41 31.49 -64.92
CA LEU A 267 -14.26 31.79 -63.76
C LEU A 267 -14.69 30.52 -63.04
N GLU A 268 -15.04 29.47 -63.78
CA GLU A 268 -15.37 28.15 -63.21
C GLU A 268 -14.17 27.55 -62.47
N SER A 269 -12.97 27.64 -63.05
CA SER A 269 -11.72 27.20 -62.42
C SER A 269 -11.41 27.99 -61.14
N VAL A 270 -11.59 29.31 -61.16
CA VAL A 270 -11.40 30.18 -59.99
C VAL A 270 -12.40 29.86 -58.89
N GLN A 271 -13.65 29.59 -59.25
CA GLN A 271 -14.70 29.18 -58.32
C GLN A 271 -14.36 27.84 -57.67
N MET A 272 -13.98 26.84 -58.47
CA MET A 272 -13.55 25.52 -57.98
C MET A 272 -12.38 25.64 -56.98
N VAL A 273 -11.36 26.43 -57.31
CA VAL A 273 -10.22 26.66 -56.39
C VAL A 273 -10.69 27.35 -55.11
N SER A 274 -11.55 28.35 -55.23
CA SER A 274 -12.16 29.07 -54.10
C SER A 274 -12.90 28.12 -53.15
N ASP A 275 -13.68 27.19 -53.70
CA ASP A 275 -14.52 26.28 -52.95
C ASP A 275 -13.70 25.16 -52.29
N VAL A 276 -12.69 24.65 -52.99
CA VAL A 276 -11.70 23.73 -52.41
C VAL A 276 -10.94 24.38 -51.26
N MET A 277 -10.54 25.66 -51.40
CA MET A 277 -9.88 26.40 -50.33
C MET A 277 -10.80 26.56 -49.11
N GLU A 278 -12.08 26.88 -49.32
CA GLU A 278 -13.07 26.98 -48.24
C GLU A 278 -13.30 25.65 -47.52
N GLY A 279 -13.48 24.56 -48.28
CA GLY A 279 -13.66 23.22 -47.72
C GLY A 279 -12.45 22.72 -46.95
N LEU A 280 -11.23 23.03 -47.41
CA LEU A 280 -9.99 22.74 -46.67
C LEU A 280 -9.93 23.49 -45.35
N VAL A 281 -10.21 24.80 -45.37
CA VAL A 281 -10.19 25.66 -44.18
C VAL A 281 -11.23 25.20 -43.15
N LYS A 282 -12.46 24.92 -43.57
CA LYS A 282 -13.52 24.40 -42.68
C LYS A 282 -13.09 23.08 -42.01
N ARG A 283 -12.41 22.18 -42.71
CA ARG A 283 -11.86 20.95 -42.12
C ARG A 283 -10.73 21.20 -41.13
N VAL A 284 -9.83 22.14 -41.43
CA VAL A 284 -8.76 22.53 -40.50
C VAL A 284 -9.36 23.07 -39.21
N ILE A 285 -10.35 23.97 -39.31
CA ILE A 285 -11.04 24.54 -38.14
C ILE A 285 -11.73 23.45 -37.31
N MET A 286 -12.41 22.49 -37.95
CA MET A 286 -12.99 21.34 -37.24
C MET A 286 -11.93 20.54 -36.49
N ALA A 287 -10.83 20.17 -37.17
CA ALA A 287 -9.76 19.40 -36.55
C ALA A 287 -9.12 20.16 -35.38
N GLU A 288 -8.89 21.47 -35.52
CA GLU A 288 -8.38 22.31 -34.44
C GLU A 288 -9.33 22.31 -33.23
N SER A 289 -10.64 22.54 -33.46
CA SER A 289 -11.63 22.53 -32.39
C SER A 289 -11.79 21.18 -31.69
N GLU A 290 -11.72 20.07 -32.43
CA GLU A 290 -11.77 18.71 -31.88
C GLU A 290 -10.53 18.43 -31.04
N THR A 291 -9.35 18.86 -31.50
CA THR A 291 -8.10 18.71 -30.72
C THR A 291 -8.08 19.56 -29.47
N GLU A 292 -8.68 20.76 -29.49
CA GLU A 292 -8.81 21.61 -28.30
C GLU A 292 -9.76 20.98 -27.27
N LEU A 293 -10.91 20.49 -27.71
CA LEU A 293 -11.85 19.78 -26.85
C LEU A 293 -11.24 18.50 -26.24
N GLU A 294 -10.44 17.77 -27.01
CA GLU A 294 -9.76 16.58 -26.50
C GLU A 294 -8.64 16.94 -25.51
N LYS A 295 -7.91 18.05 -25.72
CA LYS A 295 -6.96 18.57 -24.72
C LYS A 295 -7.68 18.90 -23.42
N ASP A 296 -8.84 19.55 -23.47
CA ASP A 296 -9.62 19.87 -22.28
C ASP A 296 -10.03 18.61 -21.51
N LYS A 297 -10.54 17.57 -22.20
CA LYS A 297 -10.83 16.27 -21.57
C LYS A 297 -9.60 15.65 -20.92
N VAL A 298 -8.45 15.68 -21.59
CA VAL A 298 -7.19 15.18 -21.01
C VAL A 298 -6.83 15.95 -19.74
N THR A 299 -6.97 17.28 -19.73
CA THR A 299 -6.69 18.07 -18.51
C THR A 299 -7.66 17.74 -17.37
N LEU A 300 -8.95 17.57 -17.65
CA LEU A 300 -9.96 17.17 -16.66
C LEU A 300 -9.67 15.78 -16.08
N SER A 301 -9.32 14.82 -16.93
CA SER A 301 -8.96 13.46 -16.49
C SER A 301 -7.69 13.45 -15.66
N GLN A 302 -6.68 14.25 -16.05
CA GLN A 302 -5.44 14.39 -15.30
C GLN A 302 -5.67 14.98 -13.90
N GLU A 303 -6.59 15.95 -13.78
CA GLU A 303 -6.97 16.52 -12.49
C GLU A 303 -7.73 15.52 -11.62
N GLU A 304 -8.59 14.69 -12.21
CA GLU A 304 -9.23 13.57 -11.49
C GLU A 304 -8.21 12.53 -11.01
N ILE A 305 -7.22 12.19 -11.84
CA ILE A 305 -6.13 11.28 -11.46
C ILE A 305 -5.34 11.86 -10.29
N ARG A 306 -5.00 13.15 -10.31
CA ARG A 306 -4.32 13.80 -9.18
C ARG A 306 -5.15 13.74 -7.90
N ARG A 307 -6.46 14.03 -7.97
CA ARG A 307 -7.36 13.92 -6.82
C ARG A 307 -7.41 12.50 -6.26
N LYS A 308 -7.51 11.48 -7.12
CA LYS A 308 -7.50 10.08 -6.71
C LYS A 308 -6.16 9.66 -6.12
N ALA A 309 -5.03 10.13 -6.67
CA ALA A 309 -3.70 9.87 -6.13
C ALA A 309 -3.55 10.39 -4.70
N ILE A 310 -4.00 11.63 -4.43
CA ILE A 310 -4.00 12.20 -3.07
C ILE A 310 -4.90 11.39 -2.12
N GLN A 311 -6.06 10.91 -2.58
CA GLN A 311 -6.91 10.03 -1.76
C GLN A 311 -6.22 8.69 -1.44
N ILE A 312 -5.55 8.09 -2.41
CA ILE A 312 -4.80 6.84 -2.22
C ILE A 312 -3.66 7.04 -1.22
N GLU A 313 -2.91 8.14 -1.33
CA GLU A 313 -1.83 8.49 -0.39
C GLU A 313 -2.36 8.68 1.03
N ASN A 314 -3.48 9.40 1.21
CA ASN A 314 -4.13 9.54 2.51
C ASN A 314 -4.61 8.19 3.09
N MET A 315 -5.18 7.33 2.25
CA MET A 315 -5.57 5.98 2.67
C MET A 315 -4.36 5.12 3.04
N SER A 316 -3.25 5.25 2.30
CA SER A 316 -1.99 4.56 2.58
C SER A 316 -1.43 4.96 3.94
N SER A 317 -1.33 6.26 4.22
CA SER A 317 -0.87 6.77 5.52
C SER A 317 -1.76 6.27 6.68
N LYS A 318 -3.08 6.23 6.49
CA LYS A 318 -4.00 5.69 7.50
C LYS A 318 -3.80 4.18 7.73
N LEU A 319 -3.47 3.42 6.69
CA LEU A 319 -3.16 1.99 6.82
C LEU A 319 -1.85 1.76 7.58
N GLU A 320 -0.82 2.57 7.33
CA GLU A 320 0.44 2.53 8.10
C GLU A 320 0.21 2.84 9.58
N GLU A 321 -0.62 3.83 9.91
CA GLU A 321 -1.01 4.10 11.31
C GLU A 321 -1.75 2.92 11.94
N MET A 322 -2.64 2.25 11.19
CA MET A 322 -3.35 1.05 11.66
C MET A 322 -2.39 -0.12 11.88
N GLU A 323 -1.37 -0.29 11.03
CA GLU A 323 -0.34 -1.30 11.19
C GLU A 323 0.48 -1.06 12.47
N LEU A 324 0.95 0.17 12.68
CA LEU A 324 1.67 0.56 13.91
C LEU A 324 0.81 0.33 15.16
N PHE A 325 -0.49 0.65 15.10
CA PHE A 325 -1.42 0.40 16.19
C PHE A 325 -1.59 -1.10 16.48
N ALA A 326 -1.70 -1.93 15.43
CA ALA A 326 -1.82 -3.38 15.57
C ALA A 326 -0.53 -3.98 16.15
N LEU A 327 0.64 -3.53 15.70
CA LEU A 327 1.94 -3.93 16.23
C LEU A 327 2.07 -3.58 17.72
N GLY A 328 1.67 -2.36 18.12
CA GLY A 328 1.66 -1.95 19.52
C GLY A 328 0.74 -2.81 20.39
N THR A 329 -0.46 -3.11 19.89
CA THR A 329 -1.42 -3.98 20.60
C THR A 329 -0.88 -5.41 20.74
N ASN A 330 -0.27 -5.95 19.68
CA ASN A 330 0.35 -7.28 19.72
C ASN A 330 1.54 -7.34 20.67
N GLY A 331 2.35 -6.28 20.77
CA GLY A 331 3.42 -6.16 21.75
C GLY A 331 2.91 -6.33 23.19
N ILE A 332 1.87 -5.60 23.55
CA ILE A 332 1.24 -5.68 24.88
C ILE A 332 0.66 -7.10 25.13
N LEU A 333 -0.02 -7.69 24.13
CA LEU A 333 -0.55 -9.05 24.26
C LEU A 333 0.55 -10.10 24.46
N ASN A 334 1.71 -9.92 23.83
CA ASN A 334 2.87 -10.78 24.02
C ASN A 334 3.43 -10.66 25.45
N GLU A 335 3.58 -9.43 25.96
CA GLU A 335 4.00 -9.21 27.36
C GLU A 335 3.02 -9.82 28.35
N MET A 336 1.72 -9.65 28.13
CA MET A 336 0.68 -10.25 28.97
C MET A 336 0.75 -11.78 28.95
N ARG A 337 0.94 -12.39 27.78
CA ARG A 337 1.12 -13.84 27.66
C ARG A 337 2.32 -14.31 28.48
N GLN A 338 3.47 -13.65 28.34
CA GLN A 338 4.68 -14.02 29.09
C GLN A 338 4.45 -13.95 30.60
N ARG A 339 3.81 -12.88 31.10
CA ARG A 339 3.49 -12.78 32.54
C ARG A 339 2.57 -13.89 33.03
N VAL A 340 1.65 -14.36 32.20
CA VAL A 340 0.78 -15.48 32.53
C VAL A 340 1.58 -16.79 32.56
N GLU A 341 2.48 -17.01 31.61
CA GLU A 341 3.39 -18.16 31.61
C GLU A 341 4.24 -18.19 32.89
N ASP A 342 4.88 -17.07 33.24
CA ASP A 342 5.69 -16.94 34.46
C ASP A 342 4.86 -17.23 35.74
N LEU A 343 3.61 -16.75 35.79
CA LEU A 343 2.70 -17.00 36.91
C LEU A 343 2.33 -18.50 37.02
N VAL A 344 2.10 -19.16 35.89
CA VAL A 344 1.81 -20.60 35.84
C VAL A 344 3.00 -21.41 36.33
N GLU A 345 4.22 -21.06 35.90
CA GLU A 345 5.45 -21.68 36.38
C GLU A 345 5.64 -21.49 37.89
N GLU A 346 5.47 -20.26 38.41
CA GLU A 346 5.58 -19.99 39.84
C GLU A 346 4.51 -20.75 40.64
N THR A 347 3.28 -20.83 40.13
CA THR A 347 2.20 -21.61 40.74
C THR A 347 2.55 -23.11 40.77
N SER A 348 3.18 -23.63 39.71
CA SER A 348 3.67 -25.01 39.68
C SER A 348 4.74 -25.24 40.75
N ARG A 349 5.71 -24.33 40.87
CA ARG A 349 6.76 -24.38 41.89
C ARG A 349 6.21 -24.29 43.32
N GLN A 350 5.19 -23.46 43.54
CA GLN A 350 4.49 -23.38 44.84
C GLN A 350 3.78 -24.69 45.18
N ARG A 351 3.10 -25.32 44.20
CA ARG A 351 2.46 -26.62 44.40
C ARG A 351 3.46 -27.71 44.76
N GLN A 352 4.62 -27.73 44.10
CA GLN A 352 5.69 -28.69 44.40
C GLN A 352 6.20 -28.53 45.84
N ARG A 353 6.51 -27.29 46.26
CA ARG A 353 6.93 -26.99 47.64
C ARG A 353 5.85 -27.37 48.67
N ALA A 354 4.58 -27.15 48.35
CA ALA A 354 3.47 -27.56 49.23
C ALA A 354 3.40 -29.09 49.40
N ALA A 355 3.61 -29.85 48.33
CA ALA A 355 3.66 -31.32 48.39
C ALA A 355 4.86 -31.83 49.21
N GLU A 356 6.02 -31.21 49.08
CA GLU A 356 7.21 -31.52 49.89
C GLU A 356 6.97 -31.24 51.38
N ASN A 357 6.37 -30.09 51.70
CA ASN A 357 6.00 -29.74 53.07
C ASN A 357 4.97 -30.71 53.67
N GLU A 358 3.98 -31.15 52.88
CA GLU A 358 3.01 -32.16 53.30
C GLU A 358 3.68 -33.50 53.61
N GLN A 359 4.63 -33.92 52.77
CA GLN A 359 5.41 -35.13 53.01
C GLN A 359 6.23 -35.03 54.30
N GLU A 360 6.91 -33.90 54.55
CA GLU A 360 7.69 -33.69 55.76
C GLU A 360 6.80 -33.65 57.01
N LEU A 361 5.64 -33.00 56.92
CA LEU A 361 4.65 -33.02 58.00
C LEU A 361 4.17 -34.44 58.31
N CYS A 362 3.99 -35.29 57.29
CA CYS A 362 3.62 -36.70 57.48
C CYS A 362 4.74 -37.52 58.13
N ARG A 363 6.01 -37.23 57.82
CA ARG A 363 7.16 -37.85 58.49
C ARG A 363 7.20 -37.47 59.97
N VAL A 364 7.15 -36.18 60.27
CA VAL A 364 7.14 -35.66 61.65
C VAL A 364 5.98 -36.26 62.46
N LYS A 365 4.76 -36.34 61.90
CA LYS A 365 3.63 -36.99 62.56
C LYS A 365 3.91 -38.45 62.94
N ARG A 366 4.56 -39.22 62.05
CA ARG A 366 4.94 -40.61 62.32
C ARG A 366 5.97 -40.71 63.44
N ASP A 367 6.93 -39.80 63.46
CA ASP A 367 7.97 -39.75 64.50
C ASP A 367 7.36 -39.40 65.86
N PHE A 368 6.40 -38.47 65.91
CA PHE A 368 5.65 -38.16 67.13
C PHE A 368 4.83 -39.34 67.64
N GLU A 369 4.15 -40.11 66.77
CA GLU A 369 3.41 -41.29 67.21
C GLU A 369 4.37 -42.39 67.73
N SER A 370 5.53 -42.54 67.09
CA SER A 370 6.60 -43.46 67.54
C SER A 370 7.15 -43.05 68.90
N LEU A 371 7.41 -41.75 69.10
CA LEU A 371 7.85 -41.20 70.37
C LEU A 371 6.80 -41.39 71.48
N LYS A 372 5.52 -41.17 71.16
CA LYS A 372 4.40 -41.39 72.09
C LYS A 372 4.29 -42.85 72.53
N SER A 373 4.47 -43.80 71.61
CA SER A 373 4.56 -45.23 71.93
C SER A 373 5.75 -45.53 72.84
N TYR A 374 6.92 -44.96 72.54
CA TYR A 374 8.13 -45.12 73.37
C TYR A 374 7.93 -44.58 74.80
N VAL A 375 7.38 -43.38 74.95
CA VAL A 375 7.05 -42.81 76.27
C VAL A 375 6.05 -43.68 77.03
N SER A 376 5.04 -44.22 76.34
CA SER A 376 4.06 -45.14 76.95
C SER A 376 4.73 -46.40 77.47
N SER A 377 5.68 -46.96 76.71
CA SER A 377 6.50 -48.11 77.16
C SER A 377 7.34 -47.77 78.39
N LEU A 378 7.99 -46.61 78.41
CA LEU A 378 8.77 -46.13 79.57
C LEU A 378 7.89 -45.95 80.82
N ILE A 379 6.66 -45.47 80.66
CA ILE A 379 5.71 -45.36 81.77
C ILE A 379 5.40 -46.76 82.33
N SER A 380 5.10 -47.75 81.48
CA SER A 380 4.86 -49.14 81.93
C SER A 380 6.07 -49.75 82.65
N VAL A 381 7.29 -49.50 82.15
CA VAL A 381 8.52 -49.94 82.83
C VAL A 381 8.64 -49.27 84.20
N ARG A 382 8.39 -47.97 84.30
CA ARG A 382 8.40 -47.23 85.57
C ARG A 382 7.37 -47.78 86.56
N GLU A 383 6.16 -48.09 86.11
CA GLU A 383 5.11 -48.68 86.95
C GLU A 383 5.51 -50.05 87.49
N THR A 384 6.13 -50.88 86.64
CA THR A 384 6.67 -52.19 87.04
C THR A 384 7.77 -52.04 88.10
N LEU A 385 8.71 -51.10 87.91
CA LEU A 385 9.77 -50.81 88.87
C LEU A 385 9.22 -50.30 90.21
N LEU A 386 8.23 -49.40 90.18
CA LEU A 386 7.54 -48.94 91.40
C LEU A 386 6.81 -50.08 92.12
N SER A 387 6.26 -51.04 91.38
CA SER A 387 5.64 -52.23 91.96
C SER A 387 6.68 -53.14 92.62
N SER A 388 7.81 -53.41 91.97
CA SER A 388 8.90 -54.20 92.57
C SER A 388 9.49 -53.51 93.80
N GLU A 389 9.62 -52.19 93.78
CA GLU A 389 10.07 -51.41 94.94
C GLU A 389 9.15 -51.61 96.16
N ARG A 390 7.83 -51.57 95.97
CA ARG A 390 6.87 -51.86 97.05
C ARG A 390 6.99 -53.30 97.58
N GLN A 391 7.32 -54.25 96.70
CA GLN A 391 7.58 -55.63 97.11
C GLN A 391 8.86 -55.73 97.93
N PHE A 392 9.95 -55.09 97.51
CA PHE A 392 11.20 -55.02 98.28
C PHE A 392 10.97 -54.42 99.67
N GLN A 393 10.25 -53.30 99.77
CA GLN A 393 9.90 -52.71 101.07
C GLN A 393 9.09 -53.66 101.96
N THR A 394 8.25 -54.51 101.38
CA THR A 394 7.52 -55.54 102.13
C THR A 394 8.45 -56.63 102.62
N ILE A 395 9.40 -57.06 101.79
CA ILE A 395 10.43 -58.04 102.12
C ILE A 395 11.36 -57.50 103.23
N GLU A 396 11.78 -56.24 103.15
CA GLU A 396 12.60 -55.58 104.19
C GLU A 396 11.91 -55.60 105.56
N ARG A 397 10.62 -55.25 105.63
CA ARG A 397 9.85 -55.33 106.90
C ARG A 397 9.76 -56.76 107.45
N LEU A 398 9.68 -57.76 106.58
CA LEU A 398 9.71 -59.17 107.00
C LEU A 398 11.09 -59.56 107.54
N PHE A 399 12.17 -59.10 106.89
CA PHE A 399 13.54 -59.29 107.38
C PHE A 399 13.77 -58.61 108.73
N GLU A 400 13.33 -57.37 108.91
CA GLU A 400 13.40 -56.66 110.19
C GLU A 400 12.70 -57.44 111.30
N ARG A 401 11.48 -57.94 111.04
CA ARG A 401 10.74 -58.79 111.98
C ARG A 401 11.47 -60.11 112.28
N LEU A 402 12.06 -60.73 111.27
CA LEU A 402 12.83 -61.97 111.42
C LEU A 402 14.09 -61.75 112.26
N VAL A 403 14.82 -60.67 112.02
CA VAL A 403 15.99 -60.27 112.82
C VAL A 403 15.57 -60.04 114.27
N ALA A 404 14.52 -59.24 114.50
CA ALA A 404 14.00 -58.98 115.85
C ALA A 404 13.60 -60.28 116.58
N LYS A 405 12.91 -61.20 115.90
CA LYS A 405 12.53 -62.50 116.46
C LYS A 405 13.75 -63.39 116.74
N THR A 406 14.74 -63.39 115.85
CA THR A 406 16.01 -64.12 116.05
C THR A 406 16.75 -63.59 117.28
N THR A 407 16.85 -62.27 117.46
CA THR A 407 17.47 -61.65 118.64
C THR A 407 16.72 -61.99 119.92
N GLN A 408 15.37 -61.99 119.90
CA GLN A 408 14.55 -62.42 121.03
C GLN A 408 14.82 -63.89 121.40
N LEU A 409 14.79 -64.79 120.41
CA LEU A 409 15.02 -66.22 120.63
C LEU A 409 16.44 -66.50 121.14
N GLU A 410 17.45 -65.78 120.66
CA GLU A 410 18.82 -65.90 121.19
C GLU A 410 18.89 -65.45 122.65
N GLY A 411 18.17 -64.37 123.02
CA GLY A 411 18.05 -63.94 124.42
C GLY A 411 17.35 -64.96 125.32
N GLU A 412 16.21 -65.52 124.87
CA GLU A 412 15.50 -66.60 125.57
C GLU A 412 16.36 -67.86 125.72
N LYS A 413 17.14 -68.19 124.69
CA LYS A 413 18.10 -69.31 124.71
C LYS A 413 19.18 -69.08 125.76
N VAL A 414 19.85 -67.92 125.75
CA VAL A 414 20.88 -67.58 126.76
C VAL A 414 20.29 -67.62 128.17
N GLN A 415 19.08 -67.09 128.37
CA GLN A 415 18.40 -67.17 129.67
C GLN A 415 18.18 -68.64 130.11
N LYS A 416 17.66 -69.50 129.23
CA LYS A 416 17.48 -70.92 129.53
C LYS A 416 18.80 -71.64 129.78
N GLU A 417 19.85 -71.32 129.04
CA GLU A 417 21.20 -71.87 129.28
C GLU A 417 21.72 -71.49 130.67
N THR A 418 21.49 -70.26 131.14
CA THR A 418 21.85 -69.86 132.51
C THR A 418 21.03 -70.60 133.59
N GLU A 419 19.73 -70.84 133.34
CA GLU A 419 18.87 -71.59 134.26
C GLU A 419 19.31 -73.05 134.35
N VAL A 420 19.61 -73.69 133.22
CA VAL A 420 20.17 -75.05 133.16
C VAL A 420 21.49 -75.11 133.91
N GLN A 421 22.40 -74.16 133.71
CA GLN A 421 23.68 -74.11 134.44
C GLN A 421 23.47 -74.01 135.96
N LYS A 422 22.52 -73.18 136.41
CA LYS A 422 22.17 -73.05 137.84
C LYS A 422 21.59 -74.35 138.40
N LEU A 423 20.69 -75.00 137.66
CA LEU A 423 20.13 -76.30 138.05
C LEU A 423 21.21 -77.39 138.10
N MET A 424 22.18 -77.36 137.17
CA MET A 424 23.34 -78.25 137.20
C MET A 424 24.19 -78.04 138.46
N GLU A 425 24.49 -76.78 138.81
CA GLU A 425 25.21 -76.45 140.05
C GLU A 425 24.47 -76.91 141.30
N GLU A 426 23.15 -76.71 141.34
CA GLU A 426 22.32 -77.20 142.45
C GLU A 426 22.27 -78.72 142.51
N ASN A 427 22.20 -79.41 141.37
CA ASN A 427 22.19 -80.87 141.32
C ASN A 427 23.53 -81.45 141.80
N VAL A 428 24.66 -80.84 141.42
CA VAL A 428 25.99 -81.18 141.97
C VAL A 428 26.02 -80.98 143.49
N ARG A 429 25.48 -79.87 144.00
CA ARG A 429 25.39 -79.60 145.44
C ARG A 429 24.52 -80.62 146.17
N LEU A 430 23.36 -80.99 145.61
CA LEU A 430 22.45 -81.97 146.17
C LEU A 430 23.06 -83.38 146.15
N SER A 431 23.74 -83.74 145.06
CA SER A 431 24.48 -85.01 144.95
C SER A 431 25.57 -85.11 146.03
N ALA A 432 26.38 -84.05 146.23
CA ALA A 432 27.36 -84.01 147.30
C ALA A 432 26.73 -84.10 148.71
N LEU A 433 25.54 -83.52 148.90
CA LEU A 433 24.79 -83.66 150.15
C LEU A 433 24.26 -85.08 150.35
N LEU A 434 23.77 -85.71 149.29
CA LEU A 434 23.31 -87.09 149.26
C LEU A 434 24.47 -88.04 149.60
N ASP A 435 25.62 -87.90 148.95
CA ASP A 435 26.85 -88.65 149.26
C ASP A 435 27.22 -88.53 150.74
N LYS A 436 27.14 -87.30 151.29
CA LYS A 436 27.39 -87.06 152.72
C LYS A 436 26.37 -87.80 153.61
N LYS A 437 25.10 -87.84 153.22
CA LYS A 437 24.05 -88.54 153.97
C LYS A 437 24.15 -90.05 153.84
N GLU A 438 24.49 -90.57 152.67
CA GLU A 438 24.80 -91.98 152.46
C GLU A 438 26.01 -92.42 153.29
N ALA A 439 27.08 -91.61 153.32
CA ALA A 439 28.23 -91.86 154.19
C ALA A 439 27.84 -91.85 155.68
N GLN A 440 26.99 -90.91 156.12
CA GLN A 440 26.44 -90.90 157.49
C GLN A 440 25.61 -92.15 157.79
N LEU A 441 24.75 -92.58 156.86
CA LEU A 441 23.93 -93.77 157.01
C LEU A 441 24.78 -95.04 157.05
N LEU A 442 25.79 -95.16 156.18
CA LEU A 442 26.74 -96.27 156.22
C LEU A 442 27.48 -96.30 157.56
N ALA A 443 27.94 -95.15 158.06
CA ALA A 443 28.58 -95.07 159.38
C ALA A 443 27.63 -95.48 160.52
N MET A 444 26.37 -95.03 160.48
CA MET A 444 25.34 -95.45 161.43
C MET A 444 24.99 -96.94 161.30
N ASN A 445 24.94 -97.49 160.09
CA ASN A 445 24.68 -98.90 159.84
C ASN A 445 25.82 -99.76 160.39
N GLU A 446 27.07 -99.35 160.19
CA GLU A 446 28.23 -99.99 160.82
C GLU A 446 28.21 -99.85 162.35
N GLN A 447 27.81 -98.70 162.90
CA GLN A 447 27.56 -98.56 164.34
C GLN A 447 26.48 -99.52 164.83
N CYS A 448 25.37 -99.68 164.12
CA CYS A 448 24.30 -100.62 164.45
C CYS A 448 24.80 -102.08 164.39
N LYS A 449 25.65 -102.43 163.40
CA LYS A 449 26.32 -103.74 163.36
C LYS A 449 27.23 -103.96 164.56
N VAL A 450 28.02 -102.96 164.96
CA VAL A 450 28.88 -103.03 166.16
C VAL A 450 28.03 -103.17 167.43
N MET A 451 26.92 -102.43 167.54
CA MET A 451 25.97 -102.57 168.65
C MET A 451 25.32 -103.97 168.68
N ALA A 452 24.97 -104.53 167.52
CA ALA A 452 24.44 -105.89 167.42
C ALA A 452 25.49 -106.95 167.82
N LEU A 453 26.76 -106.77 167.42
CA LEU A 453 27.88 -107.64 167.79
C LEU A 453 28.22 -107.54 169.30
N ASN A 454 28.06 -106.36 169.90
CA ASN A 454 28.23 -106.16 171.34
C ASN A 454 27.05 -106.72 172.17
N ALA A 455 25.84 -106.81 171.59
CA ALA A 455 24.69 -107.43 172.24
C ALA A 455 24.70 -108.98 172.15
N SER A 456 25.46 -109.56 171.22
CA SER A 456 25.59 -111.01 171.03
C SER A 456 26.75 -111.65 171.80
N ASN A 457 27.30 -110.99 172.83
CA ASN A 457 28.34 -111.56 173.71
C ASN A 457 28.14 -111.18 175.20
N ILE A 458 26.89 -111.29 175.66
CA ILE A 458 26.52 -111.54 177.07
C ILE A 458 25.88 -112.92 177.15
#